data_AF-A0A6N8ZCA8-F1
#
_entry.id   AF-A0A6N8ZCA8-F1
#
_cell.length_a   1.000
_cell.length_b   1.000
_cell.length_c   1.000
_cell.angle_alpha   90.00
_cell.angle_beta   90.00
_cell.angle_gamma   90.00
#
_symmetry.space_group_name_H-M   'P 1'
#
loop_
_entity.id
_entity.type
_entity.pdbx_description
1 polymer ?
#
loop_
_entity_poly.entity_id
_entity_poly.type
_entity_poly.pdbx_seq_one_letter_code
_entity_poly.pdbx_strand_id
1 'polypeptide(L)'
;MIVRRIGLVLIGAGLALAVASFVFAPSAEAHGFGERYDLPLPLSLFVIAGAVAVAFSFLVVSIFLRGDAAHHAYPRYNLLRTPLIGQVLSSPVVTAPLQLLSVLLTVYVILGGLFGTERAALNPAPAAIYVAFWVGLSFFTALFGNLWALVNPWKVAWGFAESLTAGLAPGRTLSRNLPYPQRWGPWPAVLVFAGFAVLETVIAGAAGPRALGWILVGYTIYNFAGMYLFGRDLWLRNAEGFTVVYGFMSRFSITEVRAPTSWCSECSSGGRCSDGERDCVDCFECYNAADSEEREFNLRPFCVGLNRLGVVTATVVCHVILLLSTVSFDGLSATPEWVIFSTQFLLQFPKYGGYLANLAGVVGLPIVFGVLYVGTCRMMDILAGSRAVDSPDIGSLARAFAFSLLPIALAYHYAHFLGFLLINGQRFIVLASDPFGWGWDLFGTADAIINIGILSPIFIWYFSISTIVVGHIAGVYLAHVQAVRLYPDRRAALTSQVPMLVLMVCYTCVSLWIISRPIAE
;
A
#
# COMPACT_ATOMS: atom_id res chain seq x y z
N MET A 1 6.87 -31.26 -11.26
CA MET A 1 8.07 -31.33 -10.38
C MET A 1 9.02 -30.13 -10.58
N ILE A 2 9.29 -29.72 -11.82
CA ILE A 2 10.17 -28.58 -12.16
C ILE A 2 9.65 -27.23 -11.63
N VAL A 3 8.35 -26.92 -11.79
CA VAL A 3 7.73 -25.68 -11.28
C VAL A 3 7.87 -25.55 -9.75
N ARG A 4 7.77 -26.67 -9.02
CA ARG A 4 7.93 -26.71 -7.56
C ARG A 4 9.39 -26.45 -7.15
N ARG A 5 10.36 -26.94 -7.92
CA ARG A 5 11.80 -26.70 -7.66
C ARG A 5 12.19 -25.26 -7.99
N ILE A 6 11.70 -24.68 -9.09
CA ILE A 6 12.00 -23.29 -9.47
C ILE A 6 11.41 -22.29 -8.47
N GLY A 7 10.17 -22.49 -8.01
CA GLY A 7 9.54 -21.63 -7.00
C GLY A 7 10.27 -21.64 -5.66
N LEU A 8 10.72 -22.83 -5.21
CA LEU A 8 11.55 -22.97 -4.00
C LEU A 8 12.93 -22.29 -4.15
N VAL A 9 13.52 -22.32 -5.35
CA VAL A 9 14.81 -21.68 -5.62
C VAL A 9 14.68 -20.15 -5.62
N LEU A 10 13.60 -19.59 -6.19
CA LEU A 10 13.37 -18.13 -6.19
C LEU A 10 13.04 -17.59 -4.79
N ILE A 11 12.20 -18.29 -4.02
CA ILE A 11 11.89 -17.95 -2.62
C ILE A 11 13.14 -18.11 -1.75
N GLY A 12 13.90 -19.20 -1.96
CA GLY A 12 15.13 -19.48 -1.23
C GLY A 12 16.25 -18.48 -1.52
N ALA A 13 16.39 -18.01 -2.75
CA ALA A 13 17.37 -16.99 -3.12
C ALA A 13 17.07 -15.64 -2.45
N GLY A 14 15.80 -15.24 -2.38
CA GLY A 14 15.37 -14.03 -1.66
C GLY A 14 15.61 -14.12 -0.15
N LEU A 15 15.32 -15.28 0.47
CA LEU A 15 15.59 -15.50 1.89
C LEU A 15 17.09 -15.54 2.20
N ALA A 16 17.89 -16.18 1.34
CA ALA A 16 19.34 -16.28 1.52
C ALA A 16 20.04 -14.92 1.40
N LEU A 17 19.58 -14.04 0.52
CA LEU A 17 20.10 -12.67 0.41
C LEU A 17 19.78 -11.84 1.66
N ALA A 18 18.57 -11.99 2.21
CA ALA A 18 18.16 -11.34 3.45
C ALA A 18 18.99 -11.83 4.67
N VAL A 19 19.28 -13.14 4.72
CA VAL A 19 20.10 -13.75 5.79
C VAL A 19 21.57 -13.39 5.66
N ALA A 20 22.13 -13.36 4.44
CA ALA A 20 23.54 -13.00 4.23
C ALA A 20 23.83 -11.53 4.59
N SER A 21 22.86 -10.64 4.37
CA SER A 21 22.96 -9.21 4.74
C SER A 21 22.88 -8.97 6.26
N PHE A 22 22.43 -9.95 7.02
CA PHE A 22 22.29 -9.90 8.48
C PHE A 22 23.64 -10.07 9.22
N VAL A 23 24.67 -10.58 8.54
CA VAL A 23 25.92 -11.00 9.19
C VAL A 23 26.92 -9.86 9.36
N PHE A 24 26.76 -8.72 8.66
CA PHE A 24 27.81 -7.69 8.53
C PHE A 24 27.39 -6.23 8.78
N ALA A 25 26.26 -5.95 9.44
CA ALA A 25 25.81 -4.56 9.63
C ALA A 25 26.44 -3.88 10.89
N PRO A 26 27.03 -2.67 10.76
CA PRO A 26 27.42 -1.82 11.89
C PRO A 26 26.24 -1.02 12.48
N SER A 27 26.49 -0.38 13.63
CA SER A 27 25.53 0.34 14.48
C SER A 27 24.84 1.54 13.80
N ALA A 28 23.55 1.69 14.09
CA ALA A 28 22.60 2.57 13.42
C ALA A 28 22.63 4.05 13.87
N GLU A 29 22.35 4.95 12.92
CA GLU A 29 21.72 6.24 13.21
C GLU A 29 20.22 6.13 12.95
N ALA A 30 19.42 6.49 13.96
CA ALA A 30 17.98 6.65 13.81
C ALA A 30 17.70 7.96 13.07
N HIS A 31 16.85 7.93 12.05
CA HIS A 31 16.27 9.12 11.46
C HIS A 31 15.30 9.77 12.46
N GLY A 32 15.85 10.48 13.45
CA GLY A 32 15.08 11.26 14.41
C GLY A 32 14.41 12.45 13.72
N PHE A 33 13.13 12.63 14.00
CA PHE A 33 12.34 13.80 13.58
C PHE A 33 13.00 15.13 14.02
N GLY A 34 12.70 16.19 13.26
CA GLY A 34 13.03 17.58 13.62
C GLY A 34 12.36 18.06 14.91
N GLU A 35 12.54 19.35 15.24
CA GLU A 35 12.23 19.96 16.55
C GLU A 35 11.03 19.36 17.30
N ARG A 36 11.27 19.04 18.58
CA ARG A 36 10.25 18.59 19.54
C ARG A 36 9.24 19.72 19.79
N TYR A 37 7.96 19.38 19.82
CA TYR A 37 6.86 20.32 20.04
C TYR A 37 5.89 19.76 21.07
N ASP A 38 5.65 20.49 22.14
CA ASP A 38 4.69 20.09 23.16
C ASP A 38 3.26 20.06 22.61
N LEU A 39 2.51 19.00 22.91
CA LEU A 39 1.10 18.92 22.53
C LEU A 39 0.33 20.12 23.09
N PRO A 40 -0.54 20.76 22.30
CA PRO A 40 -1.36 21.87 22.78
C PRO A 40 -2.40 21.42 23.82
N LEU A 41 -2.66 20.11 23.90
CA LEU A 41 -3.61 19.49 24.83
C LEU A 41 -2.99 18.26 25.50
N PRO A 42 -3.38 17.94 26.75
CA PRO A 42 -3.03 16.68 27.39
C PRO A 42 -3.40 15.48 26.53
N LEU A 43 -2.50 14.49 26.45
CA LEU A 43 -2.66 13.27 25.64
C LEU A 43 -3.99 12.54 25.92
N SER A 44 -4.45 12.52 27.17
CA SER A 44 -5.71 11.88 27.56
C SER A 44 -6.93 12.56 26.91
N LEU A 45 -7.01 13.88 26.98
CA LEU A 45 -8.10 14.65 26.35
C LEU A 45 -8.08 14.48 24.84
N PHE A 46 -6.89 14.44 24.27
CA PHE A 46 -6.69 14.24 22.84
C PHE A 46 -7.22 12.88 22.35
N VAL A 47 -6.83 11.79 23.02
CA VAL A 47 -7.31 10.43 22.69
C VAL A 47 -8.82 10.30 22.91
N ILE A 48 -9.35 10.86 24.00
CA ILE A 48 -10.80 10.84 24.29
C ILE A 48 -11.58 11.59 23.21
N ALA A 49 -11.11 12.77 22.78
CA ALA A 49 -11.79 13.55 21.75
C ALA A 49 -11.88 12.78 20.43
N GLY A 50 -10.80 12.11 20.01
CA GLY A 50 -10.81 11.25 18.82
C GLY A 50 -11.76 10.07 18.94
N ALA A 51 -11.75 9.38 20.09
CA ALA A 51 -12.67 8.28 20.38
C ALA A 51 -14.14 8.72 20.30
N VAL A 52 -14.47 9.86 20.92
CA VAL A 52 -15.82 10.44 20.90
C VAL A 52 -16.22 10.86 19.49
N ALA A 53 -15.32 11.47 18.71
CA ALA A 53 -15.60 11.86 17.34
C ALA A 53 -15.98 10.66 16.45
N VAL A 54 -15.23 9.56 16.55
CA VAL A 54 -15.52 8.34 15.79
C VAL A 54 -16.81 7.68 16.28
N ALA A 55 -17.01 7.55 17.59
CA ALA A 55 -18.25 7.02 18.16
C ALA A 55 -19.50 7.83 17.77
N PHE A 56 -19.38 9.17 17.79
CA PHE A 56 -20.45 10.06 17.38
C PHE A 56 -20.72 9.99 15.88
N SER A 57 -19.68 9.91 15.04
CA SER A 57 -19.84 9.73 13.60
C SER A 57 -20.60 8.45 13.24
N PHE A 58 -20.34 7.37 13.98
CA PHE A 58 -21.07 6.12 13.83
C PHE A 58 -22.55 6.28 14.17
N LEU A 59 -22.87 7.00 15.25
CA LEU A 59 -24.26 7.29 15.63
C LEU A 59 -24.96 8.07 14.51
N VAL A 60 -24.31 9.09 13.96
CA VAL A 60 -24.82 9.88 12.83
C VAL A 60 -25.05 8.97 11.61
N VAL A 61 -24.04 8.22 11.18
CA VAL A 61 -24.14 7.29 10.04
C VAL A 61 -25.29 6.30 10.25
N SER A 62 -25.37 5.66 11.41
CA SER A 62 -26.40 4.67 11.72
C SER A 62 -27.83 5.23 11.81
N ILE A 63 -27.98 6.53 12.13
CA ILE A 63 -29.28 7.19 12.17
C ILE A 63 -29.72 7.64 10.78
N PHE A 64 -28.81 8.24 10.00
CA PHE A 64 -29.14 8.95 8.75
C PHE A 64 -28.99 8.10 7.49
N LEU A 65 -28.03 7.18 7.44
CA LEU A 65 -27.90 6.25 6.32
C LEU A 65 -28.86 5.07 6.52
N ARG A 66 -30.12 5.32 6.14
CA ARG A 66 -31.17 4.30 6.03
C ARG A 66 -31.44 4.10 4.55
N GLY A 67 -30.95 3.02 3.95
CA GLY A 67 -31.14 2.81 2.52
C GLY A 67 -30.86 1.39 2.05
N ASP A 68 -31.71 0.92 1.14
CA ASP A 68 -31.61 -0.36 0.46
C ASP A 68 -30.23 -0.53 -0.17
N ALA A 69 -29.39 -1.32 0.48
CA ALA A 69 -28.00 -1.50 0.10
C ALA A 69 -27.79 -2.35 -1.16
N ALA A 70 -28.89 -2.66 -1.87
CA ALA A 70 -28.95 -3.63 -2.96
C ALA A 70 -28.34 -3.15 -4.28
N HIS A 71 -28.34 -1.84 -4.60
CA HIS A 71 -27.76 -1.34 -5.85
C HIS A 71 -27.15 0.07 -5.69
N HIS A 72 -25.88 0.17 -5.33
CA HIS A 72 -25.19 1.47 -5.28
C HIS A 72 -24.56 1.81 -6.64
N ALA A 73 -25.39 2.33 -7.55
CA ALA A 73 -24.87 3.20 -8.60
C ALA A 73 -24.48 4.53 -7.95
N TYR A 74 -23.20 4.91 -8.03
CA TYR A 74 -22.72 6.22 -7.58
C TYR A 74 -22.59 7.17 -8.77
N PRO A 75 -22.67 8.50 -8.52
CA PRO A 75 -22.41 9.47 -9.56
C PRO A 75 -20.98 9.28 -10.09
N ARG A 76 -20.85 9.19 -11.41
CA ARG A 76 -19.58 9.03 -12.11
C ARG A 76 -19.50 9.98 -13.30
N TYR A 77 -18.30 10.46 -13.58
CA TYR A 77 -18.05 11.33 -14.73
C TYR A 77 -16.88 10.81 -15.56
N ASN A 78 -17.14 10.36 -16.78
CA ASN A 78 -16.11 9.84 -17.68
C ASN A 78 -15.28 10.99 -18.27
N LEU A 79 -14.03 11.10 -17.82
CA LEU A 79 -13.06 12.11 -18.27
C LEU A 79 -12.71 11.97 -19.75
N LEU A 80 -12.78 10.75 -20.31
CA LEU A 80 -12.51 10.52 -21.73
C LEU A 80 -13.56 11.13 -22.65
N ARG A 81 -14.77 11.42 -22.14
CA ARG A 81 -15.82 12.11 -22.92
C ARG A 81 -15.54 13.61 -23.06
N THR A 82 -14.68 14.18 -22.23
CA THR A 82 -14.26 15.57 -22.39
C THR A 82 -13.16 15.62 -23.45
N PRO A 83 -13.35 16.28 -24.60
CA PRO A 83 -12.48 16.08 -25.76
C PRO A 83 -11.00 16.42 -25.49
N LEU A 84 -10.72 17.57 -24.86
CA LEU A 84 -9.33 17.96 -24.54
C LEU A 84 -8.69 17.02 -23.50
N ILE A 85 -9.42 16.69 -22.43
CA ILE A 85 -8.91 15.85 -21.34
C ILE A 85 -8.71 14.42 -21.84
N GLY A 86 -9.69 13.87 -22.56
CA GLY A 86 -9.64 12.55 -23.17
C GLY A 86 -8.46 12.42 -24.11
N GLN A 87 -8.30 13.38 -25.04
CA GLN A 87 -7.15 13.41 -25.96
C GLN A 87 -5.82 13.40 -25.22
N VAL A 88 -5.65 14.22 -24.18
CA VAL A 88 -4.40 14.29 -23.41
C VAL A 88 -4.14 12.98 -22.67
N LEU A 89 -5.14 12.43 -21.96
CA LEU A 89 -4.99 11.24 -21.12
C LEU A 89 -4.81 9.95 -21.94
N SER A 90 -5.41 9.87 -23.14
CA SER A 90 -5.25 8.71 -24.02
C SER A 90 -4.08 8.84 -24.99
N SER A 91 -3.42 10.02 -25.07
CA SER A 91 -2.35 10.25 -26.04
C SER A 91 -1.09 9.45 -25.70
N PRO A 92 -0.55 8.69 -26.66
CA PRO A 92 0.77 8.09 -26.55
C PRO A 92 1.89 9.13 -26.31
N VAL A 93 1.70 10.36 -26.81
CA VAL A 93 2.67 11.46 -26.64
C VAL A 93 2.81 11.88 -25.17
N VAL A 94 1.76 11.67 -24.36
CA VAL A 94 1.77 11.97 -22.92
C VAL A 94 2.16 10.74 -22.11
N THR A 95 1.58 9.60 -22.44
CA THR A 95 1.78 8.36 -21.67
C THR A 95 3.16 7.73 -21.89
N ALA A 96 3.69 7.75 -23.12
CA ALA A 96 4.99 7.12 -23.42
C ALA A 96 6.17 7.81 -22.73
N PRO A 97 6.29 9.15 -22.66
CA PRO A 97 7.34 9.80 -21.88
C PRO A 97 7.30 9.48 -20.39
N LEU A 98 6.10 9.41 -19.79
CA LEU A 98 5.95 9.02 -18.38
C LEU A 98 6.41 7.58 -18.13
N GLN A 99 6.04 6.67 -19.03
CA GLN A 99 6.50 5.29 -19.01
C GLN A 99 8.02 5.18 -19.18
N LEU A 100 8.59 5.86 -20.16
CA LEU A 100 10.03 5.88 -20.39
C LEU A 100 10.78 6.45 -19.18
N LEU A 101 10.30 7.57 -18.63
CA LEU A 101 10.85 8.19 -17.44
C LEU A 101 10.88 7.22 -16.26
N SER A 102 9.82 6.42 -16.06
CA SER A 102 9.80 5.43 -14.97
C SER A 102 10.91 4.39 -15.07
N VAL A 103 11.19 3.90 -16.29
CA VAL A 103 12.26 2.92 -16.54
C VAL A 103 13.62 3.58 -16.35
N LEU A 104 13.81 4.79 -16.89
CA LEU A 104 15.06 5.54 -16.75
C LEU A 104 15.37 5.87 -15.29
N LEU A 105 14.37 6.31 -14.52
CA LEU A 105 14.52 6.56 -13.08
C LEU A 105 14.87 5.28 -12.33
N THR A 106 14.26 4.15 -12.68
CA THR A 106 14.60 2.85 -12.05
C THR A 106 16.06 2.47 -12.32
N VAL A 107 16.52 2.61 -13.57
CA VAL A 107 17.93 2.36 -13.93
C VAL A 107 18.86 3.34 -13.20
N TYR A 108 18.50 4.62 -13.17
CA TYR A 108 19.25 5.64 -12.44
C TYR A 108 19.38 5.30 -10.95
N VAL A 109 18.30 4.88 -10.30
CA VAL A 109 18.30 4.46 -8.89
C VAL A 109 19.19 3.24 -8.66
N ILE A 110 19.16 2.24 -9.55
CA ILE A 110 20.06 1.08 -9.48
C ILE A 110 21.51 1.53 -9.58
N LEU A 111 21.85 2.34 -10.58
CA LEU A 111 23.23 2.80 -10.79
C LEU A 111 23.70 3.70 -9.64
N GLY A 112 22.85 4.59 -9.15
CA GLY A 112 23.12 5.45 -8.00
C GLY A 112 23.32 4.66 -6.72
N GLY A 113 22.52 3.61 -6.48
CA GLY A 113 22.71 2.71 -5.34
C GLY A 113 24.03 1.93 -5.42
N LEU A 114 24.38 1.39 -6.58
CA LEU A 114 25.56 0.54 -6.75
C LEU A 114 26.88 1.31 -6.83
N PHE A 115 26.88 2.47 -7.51
CA PHE A 115 28.09 3.22 -7.88
C PHE A 115 28.14 4.64 -7.31
N GLY A 116 27.06 5.13 -6.71
CA GLY A 116 27.01 6.45 -6.09
C GLY A 116 27.59 6.47 -4.67
N THR A 117 27.45 7.63 -4.01
CA THR A 117 27.89 7.85 -2.64
C THR A 117 27.19 6.94 -1.62
N GLU A 118 27.91 6.47 -0.61
CA GLU A 118 27.33 5.66 0.48
C GLU A 118 26.57 6.50 1.51
N ARG A 119 26.64 7.83 1.40
CA ARG A 119 25.88 8.74 2.26
C ARG A 119 24.42 8.73 1.81
N ALA A 120 23.56 8.05 2.57
CA ALA A 120 22.13 7.89 2.24
C ALA A 120 21.41 9.22 1.94
N ALA A 121 21.77 10.28 2.67
CA ALA A 121 21.24 11.64 2.51
C ALA A 121 21.51 12.28 1.13
N LEU A 122 22.55 11.83 0.42
CA LEU A 122 23.03 12.34 -0.87
C LEU A 122 22.95 11.26 -1.97
N ASN A 123 22.35 10.11 -1.68
CA ASN A 123 22.19 9.04 -2.65
C ASN A 123 20.75 9.00 -3.17
N PRO A 124 20.52 8.80 -4.48
CA PRO A 124 19.18 8.73 -5.02
C PRO A 124 18.38 7.50 -4.57
N ALA A 125 19.03 6.39 -4.20
CA ALA A 125 18.32 5.14 -3.91
C ALA A 125 17.42 5.20 -2.67
N PRO A 126 17.90 5.61 -1.48
CA PRO A 126 17.03 5.77 -0.31
C PRO A 126 15.91 6.78 -0.55
N ALA A 127 16.23 7.93 -1.18
CA ALA A 127 15.23 8.95 -1.48
C ALA A 127 14.15 8.45 -2.44
N ALA A 128 14.54 7.81 -3.54
CA ALA A 128 13.58 7.31 -4.52
C ALA A 128 12.70 6.18 -3.97
N ILE A 129 13.28 5.23 -3.23
CA ILE A 129 12.55 4.05 -2.74
C ILE A 129 11.62 4.42 -1.58
N TYR A 130 12.11 5.14 -0.56
CA TYR A 130 11.31 5.42 0.63
C TYR A 130 10.45 6.68 0.48
N VAL A 131 11.01 7.77 -0.08
CA VAL A 131 10.31 9.05 -0.16
C VAL A 131 9.38 9.10 -1.37
N ALA A 132 9.89 8.90 -2.58
CA ALA A 132 9.08 9.05 -3.80
C ALA A 132 8.18 7.84 -4.05
N PHE A 133 8.74 6.63 -3.99
CA PHE A 133 8.01 5.41 -4.30
C PHE A 133 7.10 4.99 -3.13
N TRP A 134 7.65 4.63 -1.97
CA TRP A 134 6.82 4.10 -0.89
C TRP A 134 5.83 5.13 -0.34
N VAL A 135 6.28 6.34 -0.02
CA VAL A 135 5.41 7.38 0.53
C VAL A 135 4.68 8.15 -0.58
N GLY A 136 5.42 8.81 -1.47
CA GLY A 136 4.84 9.72 -2.47
C GLY A 136 3.83 9.04 -3.40
N LEU A 137 4.16 7.87 -3.95
CA LEU A 137 3.26 7.14 -4.83
C LEU A 137 2.07 6.54 -4.08
N SER A 138 2.21 6.16 -2.80
CA SER A 138 1.07 5.76 -1.96
C SER A 138 0.09 6.90 -1.75
N PHE A 139 0.59 8.11 -1.45
CA PHE A 139 -0.23 9.33 -1.39
C PHE A 139 -0.96 9.57 -2.70
N PHE A 140 -0.23 9.57 -3.82
CA PHE A 140 -0.84 9.81 -5.12
C PHE A 140 -1.88 8.73 -5.46
N THR A 141 -1.54 7.46 -5.24
CA THR A 141 -2.38 6.34 -5.66
C THR A 141 -3.70 6.29 -4.91
N ALA A 142 -3.67 6.46 -3.59
CA ALA A 142 -4.89 6.42 -2.81
C ALA A 142 -5.75 7.69 -2.98
N LEU A 143 -5.19 8.85 -3.34
CA LEU A 143 -5.99 10.06 -3.59
C LEU A 143 -6.52 10.13 -5.03
N PHE A 144 -5.65 9.92 -6.02
CA PHE A 144 -5.92 10.23 -7.42
C PHE A 144 -6.11 9.02 -8.32
N GLY A 145 -5.70 7.82 -7.90
CA GLY A 145 -5.85 6.58 -8.67
C GLY A 145 -4.53 5.92 -9.05
N ASN A 146 -4.62 4.73 -9.65
CA ASN A 146 -3.48 3.82 -9.81
C ASN A 146 -2.47 4.28 -10.88
N LEU A 147 -1.67 5.28 -10.55
CA LEU A 147 -0.56 5.75 -11.39
C LEU A 147 0.46 4.64 -11.62
N TRP A 148 0.67 3.77 -10.65
CA TRP A 148 1.58 2.63 -10.76
C TRP A 148 1.22 1.71 -11.94
N ALA A 149 -0.08 1.50 -12.20
CA ALA A 149 -0.50 0.72 -13.37
C ALA A 149 -0.01 1.33 -14.70
N LEU A 150 0.23 2.64 -14.77
CA LEU A 150 0.84 3.31 -15.92
C LEU A 150 2.37 3.25 -15.88
N VAL A 151 2.98 3.58 -14.73
CA VAL A 151 4.42 3.83 -14.59
C VAL A 151 5.22 2.67 -13.98
N ASN A 152 4.65 1.46 -13.88
CA ASN A 152 5.38 0.29 -13.41
C ASN A 152 6.56 -0.01 -14.37
N PRO A 153 7.82 0.17 -13.94
CA PRO A 153 8.99 0.13 -14.82
C PRO A 153 9.22 -1.28 -15.38
N TRP A 154 8.89 -2.32 -14.61
CA TRP A 154 9.00 -3.70 -15.07
C TRP A 154 7.95 -4.01 -16.13
N LYS A 155 6.71 -3.57 -15.93
CA LYS A 155 5.64 -3.71 -16.94
C LYS A 155 6.01 -3.00 -18.23
N VAL A 156 6.50 -1.77 -18.14
CA VAL A 156 6.87 -0.94 -19.30
C VAL A 156 8.04 -1.55 -20.05
N ALA A 157 9.13 -1.89 -19.36
CA ALA A 157 10.30 -2.51 -19.99
C ALA A 157 9.95 -3.84 -20.64
N TRP A 158 9.10 -4.65 -20.01
CA TRP A 158 8.62 -5.91 -20.57
C TRP A 158 7.75 -5.69 -21.81
N GLY A 159 6.83 -4.72 -21.78
CA GLY A 159 6.00 -4.38 -22.95
C GLY A 159 6.82 -3.92 -24.15
N PHE A 160 7.90 -3.16 -23.92
CA PHE A 160 8.85 -2.80 -24.98
C PHE A 160 9.56 -4.03 -25.55
N ALA A 161 10.02 -4.95 -24.70
CA ALA A 161 10.64 -6.20 -25.13
C ALA A 161 9.66 -7.11 -25.93
N GLU A 162 8.39 -7.15 -25.54
CA GLU A 162 7.33 -7.84 -26.28
C GLU A 162 7.12 -7.23 -27.67
N SER A 163 7.04 -5.90 -27.75
CA SER A 163 6.90 -5.18 -29.02
C SER A 163 8.09 -5.44 -29.96
N LEU A 164 9.32 -5.45 -29.42
CA LEU A 164 10.52 -5.74 -30.20
C LEU A 164 10.52 -7.19 -30.71
N THR A 165 10.13 -8.13 -29.86
CA THR A 165 10.04 -9.56 -30.20
C THR A 165 8.99 -9.80 -31.29
N ALA A 166 7.82 -9.16 -31.19
CA ALA A 166 6.77 -9.26 -32.19
C ALA A 166 7.20 -8.73 -33.56
N GLY A 167 8.00 -7.66 -33.60
CA GLY A 167 8.57 -7.12 -34.84
C GLY A 167 9.66 -8.00 -35.47
N LEU A 168 10.51 -8.64 -34.64
CA LEU A 168 11.61 -9.49 -35.13
C LEU A 168 11.20 -10.93 -35.44
N ALA A 169 10.20 -11.47 -34.73
CA ALA A 169 9.73 -12.84 -34.89
C ALA A 169 8.20 -12.93 -34.70
N PRO A 170 7.42 -12.57 -35.74
CA PRO A 170 5.96 -12.64 -35.68
C PRO A 170 5.46 -14.02 -35.24
N GLY A 171 4.54 -14.05 -34.27
CA GLY A 171 3.97 -15.29 -33.73
C GLY A 171 4.75 -15.93 -32.58
N ARG A 172 5.92 -15.40 -32.20
CA ARG A 172 6.61 -15.81 -30.96
C ARG A 172 6.22 -14.92 -29.79
N THR A 173 5.87 -15.54 -28.68
CA THR A 173 5.65 -14.87 -27.40
C THR A 173 6.95 -14.87 -26.59
N LEU A 174 7.23 -13.77 -25.91
CA LEU A 174 8.39 -13.66 -25.02
C LEU A 174 8.23 -14.54 -23.77
N SER A 175 7.00 -14.65 -23.27
CA SER A 175 6.66 -15.48 -22.11
C SER A 175 6.42 -16.95 -22.48
N ARG A 176 6.75 -17.85 -21.55
CA ARG A 176 6.45 -19.28 -21.65
C ARG A 176 4.99 -19.64 -21.35
N ASN A 177 4.25 -18.72 -20.71
CA ASN A 177 2.85 -18.89 -20.32
C ASN A 177 2.59 -20.22 -19.58
N LEU A 178 3.48 -20.57 -18.64
CA LEU A 178 3.31 -21.74 -17.79
C LEU A 178 2.06 -21.56 -16.90
N PRO A 179 1.34 -22.66 -16.57
CA PRO A 179 0.19 -22.58 -15.70
C PRO A 179 0.61 -22.11 -14.30
N TYR A 180 0.03 -20.99 -13.85
CA TYR A 180 0.27 -20.47 -12.50
C TYR A 180 -0.41 -21.37 -11.46
N PRO A 181 0.32 -21.87 -10.44
CA PRO A 181 -0.26 -22.74 -9.44
C PRO A 181 -1.36 -22.03 -8.65
N GLN A 182 -2.60 -22.53 -8.74
CA GLN A 182 -3.74 -21.92 -8.03
C GLN A 182 -3.53 -21.83 -6.50
N ARG A 183 -2.75 -22.76 -5.93
CA ARG A 183 -2.39 -22.75 -4.50
C ARG A 183 -1.53 -21.56 -4.08
N TRP A 184 -0.78 -20.96 -5.01
CA TRP A 184 0.01 -19.77 -4.72
C TRP A 184 -0.90 -18.56 -4.56
N GLY A 185 -1.96 -18.45 -5.39
CA GLY A 185 -2.83 -17.29 -5.38
C GLY A 185 -2.02 -15.98 -5.29
N PRO A 186 -2.46 -14.98 -4.53
CA PRO A 186 -1.68 -13.76 -4.30
C PRO A 186 -0.61 -13.84 -3.20
N TRP A 187 -0.28 -15.03 -2.66
CA TRP A 187 0.67 -15.15 -1.54
C TRP A 187 2.08 -14.61 -1.84
N PRO A 188 2.63 -14.79 -3.06
CA PRO A 188 3.93 -14.19 -3.35
C PRO A 188 3.94 -12.66 -3.16
N ALA A 189 2.85 -11.97 -3.50
CA ALA A 189 2.73 -10.53 -3.23
C ALA A 189 2.74 -10.21 -1.72
N VAL A 190 2.04 -11.00 -0.89
CA VAL A 190 2.08 -10.86 0.58
C VAL A 190 3.51 -11.02 1.12
N LEU A 191 4.24 -12.03 0.63
CA LEU A 191 5.61 -12.30 1.07
C LEU A 191 6.58 -11.20 0.63
N VAL A 192 6.41 -10.66 -0.58
CA VAL A 192 7.19 -9.50 -1.06
C VAL A 192 6.95 -8.30 -0.16
N PHE A 193 5.69 -8.00 0.16
CA PHE A 193 5.36 -6.86 1.01
C PHE A 193 5.83 -7.04 2.47
N ALA A 194 5.72 -8.25 3.02
CA ALA A 194 6.29 -8.58 4.33
C ALA A 194 7.82 -8.45 4.32
N GLY A 195 8.46 -8.90 3.24
CA GLY A 195 9.91 -8.74 3.03
C GLY A 195 10.31 -7.27 2.99
N PHE A 196 9.55 -6.42 2.29
CA PHE A 196 9.75 -4.97 2.29
C PHE A 196 9.65 -4.39 3.71
N ALA A 197 8.61 -4.75 4.47
CA ALA A 197 8.46 -4.29 5.86
C ALA A 197 9.64 -4.71 6.76
N VAL A 198 10.16 -5.94 6.59
CA VAL A 198 11.35 -6.42 7.31
C VAL A 198 12.61 -5.66 6.89
N LEU A 199 12.80 -5.44 5.60
CA LEU A 199 13.94 -4.67 5.07
C LEU A 199 13.94 -3.24 5.62
N GLU A 200 12.76 -2.60 5.65
CA GLU A 200 12.58 -1.23 6.13
C GLU A 200 12.83 -1.09 7.64
N THR A 201 12.26 -1.99 8.45
CA THR A 201 12.18 -1.77 9.91
C THR A 201 13.11 -2.65 10.74
N VAL A 202 13.55 -3.80 10.22
CA VAL A 202 14.40 -4.73 10.98
C VAL A 202 15.86 -4.58 10.57
N ILE A 203 16.14 -4.52 9.26
CA ILE A 203 17.50 -4.61 8.75
C ILE A 203 18.10 -3.19 8.61
N ALA A 204 18.78 -2.73 9.65
CA ALA A 204 19.42 -1.40 9.67
C ALA A 204 20.33 -1.13 8.44
N GLY A 205 21.06 -2.13 7.96
CA GLY A 205 21.93 -2.01 6.79
C GLY A 205 21.20 -2.05 5.43
N ALA A 206 19.93 -2.47 5.39
CA ALA A 206 19.16 -2.55 4.16
C ALA A 206 18.77 -1.17 3.61
N ALA A 207 18.77 -0.13 4.46
CA ALA A 207 18.62 1.25 4.04
C ALA A 207 19.90 1.85 3.40
N GLY A 208 21.02 1.12 3.45
CA GLY A 208 22.28 1.53 2.83
C GLY A 208 22.17 1.59 1.30
N PRO A 209 22.74 2.61 0.62
CA PRO A 209 22.63 2.75 -0.83
C PRO A 209 23.00 1.51 -1.65
N ARG A 210 24.15 0.89 -1.36
CA ARG A 210 24.57 -0.32 -2.08
C ARG A 210 23.66 -1.51 -1.85
N ALA A 211 23.15 -1.68 -0.62
CA ALA A 211 22.19 -2.73 -0.31
C ALA A 211 20.90 -2.54 -1.11
N LEU A 212 20.35 -1.31 -1.13
CA LEU A 212 19.17 -0.97 -1.93
C LEU A 212 19.38 -1.19 -3.42
N GLY A 213 20.56 -0.84 -3.96
CA GLY A 213 20.91 -1.11 -5.35
C GLY A 213 20.81 -2.60 -5.69
N TRP A 214 21.41 -3.47 -4.86
CA TRP A 214 21.34 -4.92 -5.06
C TRP A 214 19.94 -5.50 -4.82
N ILE A 215 19.20 -5.00 -3.84
CA ILE A 215 17.81 -5.39 -3.59
C ILE A 215 16.95 -5.06 -4.82
N LEU A 216 17.10 -3.87 -5.40
CA LEU A 216 16.34 -3.45 -6.56
C LEU A 216 16.71 -4.25 -7.83
N VAL A 217 17.98 -4.61 -8.00
CA VAL A 217 18.42 -5.55 -9.05
C VAL A 217 17.75 -6.92 -8.83
N GLY A 218 17.79 -7.46 -7.62
CA GLY A 218 17.15 -8.71 -7.27
C GLY A 218 15.64 -8.68 -7.51
N TYR A 219 14.97 -7.58 -7.16
CA TYR A 219 13.54 -7.39 -7.38
C TYR A 219 13.19 -7.28 -8.87
N THR A 220 14.07 -6.66 -9.66
CA THR A 220 13.93 -6.58 -11.12
C THR A 220 14.05 -7.97 -11.77
N ILE A 221 15.04 -8.76 -11.36
CA ILE A 221 15.23 -10.14 -11.83
C ILE A 221 14.03 -11.00 -11.43
N TYR A 222 13.55 -10.88 -10.18
CA TYR A 222 12.36 -11.58 -9.69
C TYR A 222 11.14 -11.31 -10.57
N ASN A 223 10.88 -10.04 -10.92
CA ASN A 223 9.75 -9.66 -11.74
C ASN A 223 9.88 -10.12 -13.20
N PHE A 224 11.05 -9.93 -13.82
CA PHE A 224 11.27 -10.41 -15.19
C PHE A 224 11.21 -11.94 -15.29
N ALA A 225 11.76 -12.66 -14.31
CA ALA A 225 11.65 -14.13 -14.27
C ALA A 225 10.19 -14.58 -14.15
N GLY A 226 9.41 -13.92 -13.29
CA GLY A 226 7.99 -14.22 -13.13
C GLY A 226 7.17 -13.96 -14.38
N MET A 227 7.34 -12.80 -15.01
CA MET A 227 6.66 -12.44 -16.26
C MET A 227 7.08 -13.35 -17.43
N TYR A 228 8.36 -13.73 -17.48
CA TYR A 228 8.86 -14.72 -18.45
C TYR A 228 8.19 -16.09 -18.28
N LEU A 229 8.05 -16.57 -17.04
CA LEU A 229 7.53 -17.91 -16.78
C LEU A 229 6.01 -17.98 -16.91
N PHE A 230 5.27 -17.04 -16.32
CA PHE A 230 3.81 -17.14 -16.16
C PHE A 230 3.02 -16.17 -17.04
N GLY A 231 3.69 -15.24 -17.72
CA GLY A 231 3.06 -14.14 -18.45
C GLY A 231 2.97 -12.88 -17.61
N ARG A 232 3.02 -11.73 -18.29
CA ARG A 232 3.08 -10.39 -17.69
C ARG A 232 1.91 -10.10 -16.75
N ASP A 233 0.69 -10.15 -17.26
CA ASP A 233 -0.50 -9.69 -16.54
C ASP A 233 -0.86 -10.63 -15.37
N LEU A 234 -0.70 -11.95 -15.56
CA LEU A 234 -0.91 -12.96 -14.52
C LEU A 234 0.09 -12.81 -13.36
N TRP A 235 1.36 -12.51 -13.66
CA TRP A 235 2.40 -12.29 -12.65
C TRP A 235 2.15 -11.01 -11.87
N LEU A 236 1.95 -9.88 -12.56
CA LEU A 236 1.72 -8.58 -11.92
C LEU A 236 0.50 -8.59 -10.99
N ARG A 237 -0.55 -9.31 -11.37
CA ARG A 237 -1.78 -9.43 -10.56
C ARG A 237 -1.60 -10.22 -9.26
N ASN A 238 -0.71 -11.21 -9.22
CA ASN A 238 -0.64 -12.17 -8.10
C ASN A 238 0.67 -12.11 -7.31
N ALA A 239 1.75 -11.63 -7.90
CA ALA A 239 3.09 -11.82 -7.34
C ALA A 239 3.97 -10.56 -7.29
N GLU A 240 3.69 -9.53 -8.08
CA GLU A 240 4.35 -8.24 -7.92
C GLU A 240 3.69 -7.49 -6.76
N GLY A 241 4.41 -7.38 -5.64
CA GLY A 241 3.85 -6.95 -4.36
C GLY A 241 3.19 -5.57 -4.44
N PHE A 242 3.81 -4.62 -5.11
CA PHE A 242 3.35 -3.24 -5.13
C PHE A 242 2.19 -3.00 -6.11
N THR A 243 2.10 -3.74 -7.22
CA THR A 243 0.90 -3.73 -8.07
C THR A 243 -0.33 -4.14 -7.27
N VAL A 244 -0.21 -5.13 -6.39
CA VAL A 244 -1.31 -5.58 -5.52
C VAL A 244 -1.64 -4.52 -4.46
N VAL A 245 -0.63 -3.99 -3.75
CA VAL A 245 -0.81 -2.94 -2.74
C VAL A 245 -1.47 -1.69 -3.35
N TYR A 246 -0.90 -1.15 -4.42
CA TYR A 246 -1.41 0.04 -5.09
C TYR A 246 -2.79 -0.20 -5.72
N GLY A 247 -3.09 -1.42 -6.16
CA GLY A 247 -4.44 -1.82 -6.57
C GLY A 247 -5.47 -1.79 -5.45
N PHE A 248 -5.08 -2.08 -4.20
CA PHE A 248 -5.96 -1.89 -3.04
C PHE A 248 -6.10 -0.42 -2.71
N MET A 249 -5.00 0.31 -2.63
CA MET A 249 -4.99 1.75 -2.32
C MET A 249 -5.83 2.56 -3.31
N SER A 250 -5.75 2.25 -4.62
CA SER A 250 -6.50 2.98 -5.63
C SER A 250 -8.02 2.84 -5.50
N ARG A 251 -8.53 1.82 -4.80
CA ARG A 251 -9.97 1.70 -4.52
C ARG A 251 -10.49 2.82 -3.61
N PHE A 252 -9.59 3.48 -2.87
CA PHE A 252 -9.91 4.65 -2.05
C PHE A 252 -10.01 5.95 -2.87
N SER A 253 -9.43 5.98 -4.08
CA SER A 253 -9.22 7.20 -4.85
C SER A 253 -10.46 7.74 -5.56
N ILE A 254 -10.33 8.97 -6.06
CA ILE A 254 -11.35 9.66 -6.86
C ILE A 254 -11.43 9.22 -8.31
N THR A 255 -10.57 8.30 -8.78
CA THR A 255 -10.63 7.83 -10.17
C THR A 255 -10.73 6.31 -10.25
N GLU A 256 -11.32 5.84 -11.35
CA GLU A 256 -11.40 4.43 -11.69
C GLU A 256 -11.33 4.22 -13.20
N VAL A 257 -10.82 3.07 -13.61
CA VAL A 257 -10.90 2.61 -15.00
C VAL A 257 -11.99 1.57 -15.15
N ARG A 258 -12.70 1.58 -16.28
CA ARG A 258 -13.69 0.56 -16.62
C ARG A 258 -13.50 0.02 -18.03
N ALA A 259 -13.82 -1.25 -18.17
CA ALA A 259 -13.86 -1.97 -19.43
C ALA A 259 -15.15 -2.78 -19.55
N PRO A 260 -15.58 -3.14 -20.77
CA PRO A 260 -16.68 -4.08 -20.97
C PRO A 260 -16.40 -5.45 -20.35
N THR A 261 -17.44 -6.10 -19.85
CA THR A 261 -17.31 -7.44 -19.27
C THR A 261 -17.07 -8.54 -20.29
N SER A 262 -17.23 -8.28 -21.59
CA SER A 262 -16.89 -9.22 -22.66
C SER A 262 -15.43 -9.67 -22.58
N TRP A 263 -14.53 -8.77 -22.19
CA TRP A 263 -13.11 -9.05 -22.01
C TRP A 263 -12.78 -9.83 -20.73
N CYS A 264 -13.71 -9.94 -19.78
CA CYS A 264 -13.46 -10.63 -18.51
C CYS A 264 -13.20 -12.13 -18.70
N SER A 265 -13.87 -12.78 -19.65
CA SER A 265 -13.65 -14.22 -19.91
C SER A 265 -12.27 -14.52 -20.48
N GLU A 266 -11.66 -13.55 -21.17
CA GLU A 266 -10.39 -13.71 -21.86
C GLU A 266 -9.19 -13.28 -21.02
N CYS A 267 -9.39 -12.44 -20.00
CA CYS A 267 -8.31 -12.01 -19.13
C CYS A 267 -7.71 -13.17 -18.31
N SER A 268 -6.48 -12.99 -17.85
CA SER A 268 -5.68 -13.91 -17.02
C SER A 268 -6.37 -14.39 -15.74
N SER A 269 -7.43 -13.69 -15.33
CA SER A 269 -8.24 -14.02 -14.16
C SER A 269 -9.34 -15.05 -14.41
N GLY A 270 -9.61 -15.40 -15.67
CA GLY A 270 -10.70 -16.29 -16.06
C GLY A 270 -12.05 -15.81 -15.51
N GLY A 271 -12.40 -14.55 -15.78
CA GLY A 271 -13.69 -13.97 -15.38
C GLY A 271 -13.75 -13.37 -13.96
N ARG A 272 -12.78 -13.64 -13.09
CA ARG A 272 -12.80 -13.19 -11.66
C ARG A 272 -12.49 -11.71 -11.44
N CYS A 273 -12.51 -10.87 -12.48
CA CYS A 273 -12.31 -9.42 -12.39
C CYS A 273 -13.63 -8.64 -12.33
N SER A 274 -14.73 -9.21 -12.81
CA SER A 274 -16.07 -8.64 -12.61
C SER A 274 -16.59 -9.05 -11.22
N ASP A 275 -17.30 -8.14 -10.57
CA ASP A 275 -17.98 -8.31 -9.29
C ASP A 275 -19.36 -9.00 -9.44
N GLY A 276 -19.65 -9.64 -10.59
CA GLY A 276 -20.96 -10.21 -10.90
C GLY A 276 -21.99 -9.17 -11.32
N GLU A 277 -21.71 -7.88 -11.10
CA GLU A 277 -22.37 -6.76 -11.75
C GLU A 277 -21.80 -6.60 -13.18
N ARG A 278 -22.55 -6.00 -14.11
CA ARG A 278 -22.20 -5.89 -15.54
C ARG A 278 -21.00 -4.97 -15.84
N ASP A 279 -20.13 -4.74 -14.87
CA ASP A 279 -19.01 -3.81 -14.93
C ASP A 279 -17.68 -4.49 -14.58
N CYS A 280 -16.63 -4.22 -15.34
CA CYS A 280 -15.25 -4.58 -14.99
C CYS A 280 -14.51 -3.31 -14.54
N VAL A 281 -14.20 -3.19 -13.26
CA VAL A 281 -13.63 -1.97 -12.64
C VAL A 281 -12.21 -2.21 -12.16
N ASP A 282 -11.33 -1.24 -12.38
CA ASP A 282 -9.92 -1.25 -11.93
C ASP A 282 -9.13 -2.49 -12.41
N CYS A 283 -9.56 -3.11 -13.52
CA CYS A 283 -8.83 -4.19 -14.19
C CYS A 283 -8.10 -3.66 -15.42
N PHE A 284 -6.82 -3.32 -15.23
CA PHE A 284 -5.98 -2.75 -16.29
C PHE A 284 -5.71 -3.70 -17.46
N GLU A 285 -5.81 -5.01 -17.25
CA GLU A 285 -5.71 -5.99 -18.35
C GLU A 285 -6.91 -5.85 -19.30
N CYS A 286 -8.13 -5.92 -18.78
CA CYS A 286 -9.35 -5.71 -19.57
C CYS A 286 -9.41 -4.30 -20.18
N TYR A 287 -8.99 -3.28 -19.43
CA TYR A 287 -8.95 -1.90 -19.93
C TYR A 287 -7.99 -1.73 -21.11
N ASN A 288 -6.81 -2.36 -21.08
CA ASN A 288 -5.84 -2.28 -22.16
C ASN A 288 -6.24 -3.12 -23.38
N ALA A 289 -7.02 -4.19 -23.17
CA ALA A 289 -7.54 -5.04 -24.25
C ALA A 289 -8.76 -4.42 -24.96
N ALA A 290 -9.61 -3.69 -24.22
CA ALA A 290 -10.82 -3.08 -24.77
C ALA A 290 -10.53 -2.03 -25.84
N ASP A 291 -11.46 -1.84 -26.77
CA ASP A 291 -11.36 -0.79 -27.78
C ASP A 291 -11.40 0.60 -27.15
N SER A 292 -10.77 1.58 -27.79
CA SER A 292 -10.63 2.94 -27.22
C SER A 292 -11.97 3.63 -26.94
N GLU A 293 -13.02 3.29 -27.70
CA GLU A 293 -14.37 3.85 -27.54
C GLU A 293 -15.13 3.23 -26.35
N GLU A 294 -14.75 2.01 -25.95
CA GLU A 294 -15.40 1.26 -24.87
C GLU A 294 -14.74 1.51 -23.49
N ARG A 295 -13.56 2.12 -23.49
CA ARG A 295 -12.81 2.47 -22.28
C ARG A 295 -13.48 3.62 -21.55
N GLU A 296 -13.56 3.52 -20.23
CA GLU A 296 -13.93 4.65 -19.38
C GLU A 296 -12.85 4.95 -18.36
N PHE A 297 -12.55 6.24 -18.18
CA PHE A 297 -11.77 6.73 -17.06
C PHE A 297 -12.64 7.72 -16.28
N ASN A 298 -13.15 7.28 -15.14
CA ASN A 298 -14.23 7.95 -14.43
C ASN A 298 -13.72 8.66 -13.17
N LEU A 299 -14.25 9.85 -12.89
CA LEU A 299 -14.27 10.42 -11.55
C LEU A 299 -15.35 9.73 -10.70
N ARG A 300 -15.02 9.41 -9.45
CA ARG A 300 -15.90 8.83 -8.43
C ARG A 300 -15.72 9.52 -7.08
N PRO A 301 -16.72 9.47 -6.17
CA PRO A 301 -16.52 9.91 -4.79
C PRO A 301 -15.45 9.07 -4.08
N PHE A 302 -14.70 9.69 -3.17
CA PHE A 302 -13.70 9.02 -2.33
C PHE A 302 -14.27 7.77 -1.65
N CYS A 303 -13.41 6.76 -1.45
CA CYS A 303 -13.67 5.50 -0.73
C CYS A 303 -14.78 4.58 -1.26
N VAL A 304 -15.64 5.01 -2.18
CA VAL A 304 -16.77 4.19 -2.69
C VAL A 304 -16.30 2.94 -3.43
N GLY A 305 -15.11 2.97 -4.06
CA GLY A 305 -14.51 1.80 -4.69
C GLY A 305 -14.21 0.63 -3.74
N LEU A 306 -14.11 0.90 -2.42
CA LEU A 306 -13.91 -0.13 -1.40
C LEU A 306 -15.18 -0.95 -1.10
N ASN A 307 -16.36 -0.42 -1.43
CA ASN A 307 -17.63 -1.14 -1.32
C ASN A 307 -17.86 -2.14 -2.46
N ARG A 308 -17.00 -2.14 -3.49
CA ARG A 308 -17.00 -3.15 -4.56
C ARG A 308 -16.16 -4.35 -4.14
N LEU A 309 -16.81 -5.21 -3.35
CA LEU A 309 -16.27 -6.49 -2.95
C LEU A 309 -16.39 -7.44 -4.15
N GLY A 310 -15.44 -7.36 -5.09
CA GLY A 310 -15.20 -8.45 -6.03
C GLY A 310 -14.80 -9.73 -5.28
N VAL A 311 -14.11 -10.67 -5.94
CA VAL A 311 -13.66 -11.88 -5.25
C VAL A 311 -12.53 -11.55 -4.24
N VAL A 312 -12.91 -11.23 -3.00
CA VAL A 312 -11.97 -11.05 -1.88
C VAL A 312 -11.56 -12.44 -1.39
N THR A 313 -10.25 -12.68 -1.30
CA THR A 313 -9.67 -13.94 -0.83
C THR A 313 -9.07 -13.74 0.57
N ALA A 314 -8.80 -14.83 1.29
CA ALA A 314 -8.12 -14.76 2.60
C ALA A 314 -6.77 -14.03 2.51
N THR A 315 -6.08 -14.16 1.37
CA THR A 315 -4.82 -13.46 1.09
C THR A 315 -4.98 -11.94 1.09
N VAL A 316 -6.11 -11.42 0.59
CA VAL A 316 -6.41 -9.98 0.65
C VAL A 316 -6.56 -9.53 2.10
N VAL A 317 -7.26 -10.30 2.94
CA VAL A 317 -7.40 -10.01 4.37
C VAL A 317 -6.04 -9.94 5.05
N CYS A 318 -5.19 -10.94 4.84
CA CYS A 318 -3.82 -10.96 5.36
C CYS A 318 -3.02 -9.74 4.89
N HIS A 319 -3.16 -9.34 3.63
CA HIS A 319 -2.44 -8.22 3.05
C HIS A 319 -2.88 -6.87 3.64
N VAL A 320 -4.19 -6.67 3.83
CA VAL A 320 -4.73 -5.47 4.47
C VAL A 320 -4.31 -5.37 5.93
N ILE A 321 -4.35 -6.49 6.67
CA ILE A 321 -3.85 -6.55 8.05
C ILE A 321 -2.35 -6.23 8.09
N LEU A 322 -1.57 -6.82 7.17
CA LEU A 322 -0.14 -6.59 7.09
C LEU A 322 0.15 -5.11 6.82
N LEU A 323 -0.53 -4.49 5.84
CA LEU A 323 -0.41 -3.06 5.53
C LEU A 323 -0.75 -2.20 6.75
N LEU A 324 -1.87 -2.45 7.43
CA LEU A 324 -2.25 -1.74 8.65
C LEU A 324 -1.20 -1.89 9.76
N SER A 325 -0.70 -3.11 9.97
CA SER A 325 0.26 -3.42 11.02
C SER A 325 1.66 -2.86 10.74
N THR A 326 2.13 -2.86 9.50
CA THR A 326 3.46 -2.34 9.12
C THR A 326 3.54 -0.85 9.41
N VAL A 327 2.54 -0.06 8.97
CA VAL A 327 2.56 1.38 9.22
C VAL A 327 2.36 1.69 10.70
N SER A 328 1.51 0.91 11.41
CA SER A 328 1.38 1.03 12.87
C SER A 328 2.68 0.72 13.59
N PHE A 329 3.43 -0.29 13.13
CA PHE A 329 4.70 -0.67 13.71
C PHE A 329 5.76 0.40 13.49
N ASP A 330 5.83 0.96 12.29
CA ASP A 330 6.77 2.03 11.95
C ASP A 330 6.65 3.20 12.95
N GLY A 331 5.42 3.67 13.18
CA GLY A 331 5.18 4.70 14.19
C GLY A 331 5.42 4.22 15.64
N LEU A 332 5.04 2.99 15.99
CA LEU A 332 5.30 2.43 17.32
C LEU A 332 6.80 2.38 17.61
N SER A 333 7.60 2.04 16.60
CA SER A 333 9.05 1.87 16.74
C SER A 333 9.77 3.16 17.11
N ALA A 334 9.17 4.32 16.80
CA ALA A 334 9.65 5.65 17.16
C ALA A 334 9.24 6.11 18.56
N THR A 335 8.43 5.34 19.30
CA THR A 335 7.95 5.70 20.64
C THR A 335 8.98 5.38 21.74
N PRO A 336 9.02 6.17 22.84
CA PRO A 336 9.88 5.86 23.99
C PRO A 336 9.65 4.45 24.56
N GLU A 337 8.40 3.99 24.58
CA GLU A 337 8.02 2.66 25.06
C GLU A 337 8.70 1.55 24.26
N TRP A 338 8.72 1.69 22.93
CA TRP A 338 9.38 0.73 22.07
C TRP A 338 10.90 0.78 22.22
N VAL A 339 11.47 1.97 22.38
CA VAL A 339 12.91 2.14 22.64
C VAL A 339 13.31 1.43 23.94
N ILE A 340 12.53 1.56 25.01
CA ILE A 340 12.75 0.83 26.27
C ILE A 340 12.66 -0.68 26.05
N PHE A 341 11.62 -1.15 25.36
CA PHE A 341 11.45 -2.57 25.04
C PHE A 341 12.62 -3.13 24.23
N SER A 342 13.04 -2.44 23.16
CA SER A 342 14.18 -2.79 22.32
C SER A 342 15.49 -2.80 23.09
N THR A 343 15.66 -1.85 24.02
CA THR A 343 16.83 -1.79 24.92
C THR A 343 16.94 -3.04 25.79
N GLN A 344 15.83 -3.60 26.30
CA GLN A 344 15.88 -4.85 27.07
C GLN A 344 16.42 -6.02 26.24
N PHE A 345 16.03 -6.13 24.97
CA PHE A 345 16.58 -7.13 24.07
C PHE A 345 18.06 -6.88 23.76
N LEU A 346 18.48 -5.62 23.60
CA LEU A 346 19.88 -5.26 23.41
C LEU A 346 20.74 -5.63 24.62
N LEU A 347 20.24 -5.45 25.84
CA LEU A 347 20.96 -5.85 27.05
C LEU A 347 21.13 -7.36 27.15
N GLN A 348 20.15 -8.15 26.71
CA GLN A 348 20.23 -9.62 26.70
C GLN A 348 21.04 -10.17 25.53
N PHE A 349 20.95 -9.52 24.36
CA PHE A 349 21.59 -9.94 23.11
C PHE A 349 22.31 -8.75 22.46
N PRO A 350 23.51 -8.35 22.93
CA PRO A 350 24.16 -7.11 22.51
C PRO A 350 24.33 -6.92 21.00
N LYS A 351 24.53 -8.02 20.25
CA LYS A 351 24.73 -7.98 18.80
C LYS A 351 23.42 -8.01 17.99
N TYR A 352 22.37 -8.66 18.51
CA TYR A 352 21.17 -8.97 17.73
C TYR A 352 19.88 -8.42 18.33
N GLY A 353 19.93 -7.83 19.53
CA GLY A 353 18.77 -7.47 20.32
C GLY A 353 17.81 -6.53 19.60
N GLY A 354 18.33 -5.46 18.99
CA GLY A 354 17.50 -4.52 18.23
C GLY A 354 16.80 -5.18 17.03
N TYR A 355 17.49 -6.07 16.32
CA TYR A 355 16.90 -6.83 15.22
C TYR A 355 15.81 -7.78 15.73
N LEU A 356 16.04 -8.47 16.84
CA LEU A 356 15.07 -9.39 17.44
C LEU A 356 13.83 -8.64 17.94
N ALA A 357 14.01 -7.47 18.55
CA ALA A 357 12.92 -6.61 18.98
C ALA A 357 12.07 -6.17 17.77
N ASN A 358 12.70 -5.62 16.74
CA ASN A 358 11.97 -5.16 15.55
C ASN A 358 11.31 -6.31 14.79
N LEU A 359 11.97 -7.48 14.70
CA LEU A 359 11.37 -8.68 14.12
C LEU A 359 10.12 -9.12 14.92
N ALA A 360 10.17 -9.05 16.26
CA ALA A 360 9.02 -9.33 17.11
C ALA A 360 7.87 -8.34 16.85
N GLY A 361 8.17 -7.07 16.57
CA GLY A 361 7.19 -6.08 16.16
C GLY A 361 6.55 -6.37 14.81
N VAL A 362 7.36 -6.53 13.77
CA VAL A 362 6.92 -6.79 12.38
C VAL A 362 6.12 -8.09 12.25
N VAL A 363 6.46 -9.13 13.01
CA VAL A 363 5.74 -10.41 12.98
C VAL A 363 4.58 -10.42 13.96
N GLY A 364 4.76 -9.86 15.16
CA GLY A 364 3.79 -9.89 16.24
C GLY A 364 2.57 -9.01 15.98
N LEU A 365 2.76 -7.79 15.47
CA LEU A 365 1.64 -6.86 15.25
C LEU A 365 0.62 -7.36 14.21
N PRO A 366 0.99 -7.88 13.03
CA PRO A 366 0.00 -8.48 12.13
C PRO A 366 -0.80 -9.61 12.78
N ILE A 367 -0.17 -10.41 13.65
CA ILE A 367 -0.85 -11.48 14.39
C ILE A 367 -1.85 -10.88 15.39
N VAL A 368 -1.43 -9.88 16.18
CA VAL A 368 -2.30 -9.20 17.14
C VAL A 368 -3.50 -8.57 16.44
N PHE A 369 -3.27 -7.78 15.39
CA PHE A 369 -4.33 -7.13 14.61
C PHE A 369 -5.25 -8.17 13.95
N GLY A 370 -4.69 -9.26 13.43
CA GLY A 370 -5.47 -10.34 12.83
C GLY A 370 -6.34 -11.08 13.85
N VAL A 371 -5.81 -11.38 15.04
CA VAL A 371 -6.58 -12.00 16.13
C VAL A 371 -7.69 -11.06 16.61
N LEU A 372 -7.40 -9.78 16.82
CA LEU A 372 -8.40 -8.79 17.20
C LEU A 372 -9.49 -8.65 16.13
N TYR A 373 -9.11 -8.62 14.85
CA TYR A 373 -10.05 -8.51 13.74
C TYR A 373 -10.95 -9.75 13.60
N VAL A 374 -10.37 -10.95 13.61
CA VAL A 374 -11.14 -12.21 13.51
C VAL A 374 -11.99 -12.41 14.78
N GLY A 375 -11.47 -12.08 15.95
CA GLY A 375 -12.21 -12.08 17.21
C GLY A 375 -13.41 -11.14 17.16
N THR A 376 -13.23 -9.95 16.61
CA THR A 376 -14.32 -8.99 16.37
C THR A 376 -15.36 -9.57 15.42
N CYS A 377 -14.96 -10.12 14.26
CA CYS A 377 -15.88 -10.78 13.33
C CYS A 377 -16.68 -11.90 14.02
N ARG A 378 -16.05 -12.68 14.88
CA ARG A 378 -16.74 -13.71 15.68
C ARG A 378 -17.74 -13.11 16.66
N MET A 379 -17.40 -12.01 17.33
CA MET A 379 -18.34 -11.29 18.21
C MET A 379 -19.53 -10.70 17.43
N MET A 380 -19.30 -10.22 16.20
CA MET A 380 -20.37 -9.71 15.34
C MET A 380 -21.38 -10.82 15.03
N ASP A 381 -20.90 -12.01 14.65
CA ASP A 381 -21.77 -13.17 14.36
C ASP A 381 -22.56 -13.61 15.61
N ILE A 382 -21.92 -13.64 16.78
CA ILE A 382 -22.58 -13.98 18.06
C ILE A 382 -23.66 -12.96 18.42
N LEU A 383 -23.37 -11.65 18.34
CA LEU A 383 -24.30 -10.59 18.75
C LEU A 383 -25.39 -10.30 17.71
N ALA A 384 -25.14 -10.58 16.43
CA ALA A 384 -26.17 -10.52 15.40
C ALA A 384 -27.31 -11.50 15.71
N GLY A 385 -27.00 -12.67 16.28
CA GLY A 385 -27.98 -13.72 16.58
C GLY A 385 -28.58 -14.38 15.33
N SER A 386 -28.12 -14.00 14.14
CA SER A 386 -28.53 -14.51 12.84
C SER A 386 -27.31 -14.59 11.93
N ARG A 387 -27.26 -15.55 11.01
CA ARG A 387 -26.16 -15.66 10.04
C ARG A 387 -26.25 -14.55 8.99
N ALA A 388 -25.09 -14.01 8.64
CA ALA A 388 -24.95 -13.10 7.51
C ALA A 388 -25.30 -13.80 6.19
N VAL A 389 -25.99 -13.09 5.29
CA VAL A 389 -26.28 -13.55 3.94
C VAL A 389 -24.97 -13.65 3.15
N ASP A 390 -24.82 -14.71 2.34
CA ASP A 390 -23.62 -15.02 1.53
C ASP A 390 -22.30 -15.12 2.32
N SER A 391 -22.38 -15.19 3.66
CA SER A 391 -21.23 -15.31 4.56
C SER A 391 -21.47 -16.41 5.60
N PRO A 392 -21.41 -17.70 5.20
CA PRO A 392 -21.77 -18.83 6.06
C PRO A 392 -20.75 -19.13 7.19
N ASP A 393 -19.57 -18.51 7.15
CA ASP A 393 -18.47 -18.77 8.06
C ASP A 393 -17.71 -17.49 8.45
N ILE A 394 -16.92 -17.55 9.52
CA ILE A 394 -16.15 -16.39 10.01
C ILE A 394 -15.16 -15.88 8.94
N GLY A 395 -14.62 -16.77 8.11
CA GLY A 395 -13.71 -16.41 7.03
C GLY A 395 -14.39 -15.68 5.88
N SER A 396 -15.64 -15.99 5.54
CA SER A 396 -16.42 -15.17 4.59
C SER A 396 -16.78 -13.82 5.18
N LEU A 397 -17.19 -13.76 6.45
CA LEU A 397 -17.44 -12.49 7.15
C LEU A 397 -16.18 -11.60 7.19
N ALA A 398 -15.04 -12.17 7.57
CA ALA A 398 -13.76 -11.46 7.61
C ALA A 398 -13.31 -10.96 6.22
N ARG A 399 -13.67 -11.65 5.13
CA ARG A 399 -13.40 -11.18 3.77
C ARG A 399 -14.32 -10.03 3.38
N ALA A 400 -15.58 -10.05 3.81
CA ALA A 400 -16.52 -8.99 3.51
C ALA A 400 -16.14 -7.64 4.16
N PHE A 401 -15.62 -7.65 5.39
CA PHE A 401 -15.25 -6.43 6.11
C PHE A 401 -13.81 -5.96 5.87
N ALA A 402 -12.98 -6.71 5.15
CA ALA A 402 -11.53 -6.46 5.08
C ALA A 402 -11.18 -5.03 4.60
N PHE A 403 -11.84 -4.55 3.55
CA PHE A 403 -11.57 -3.22 3.00
C PHE A 403 -12.07 -2.06 3.88
N SER A 404 -12.88 -2.32 4.92
CA SER A 404 -13.22 -1.28 5.92
C SER A 404 -12.03 -0.85 6.77
N LEU A 405 -10.97 -1.68 6.84
CA LEU A 405 -9.73 -1.36 7.54
C LEU A 405 -8.77 -0.51 6.70
N LEU A 406 -8.92 -0.49 5.38
CA LEU A 406 -7.96 0.18 4.49
C LEU A 406 -7.92 1.71 4.69
N PRO A 407 -9.04 2.43 4.85
CA PRO A 407 -9.02 3.86 5.16
C PRO A 407 -8.23 4.21 6.43
N ILE A 408 -8.26 3.33 7.44
CA ILE A 408 -7.53 3.51 8.70
C ILE A 408 -6.02 3.48 8.43
N ALA A 409 -5.57 2.46 7.69
CA ALA A 409 -4.17 2.30 7.36
C ALA A 409 -3.64 3.45 6.49
N LEU A 410 -4.42 3.88 5.49
CA LEU A 410 -4.10 5.02 4.63
C LEU A 410 -4.04 6.33 5.41
N ALA A 411 -5.02 6.58 6.28
CA ALA A 411 -5.05 7.79 7.08
C ALA A 411 -3.86 7.88 8.04
N TYR A 412 -3.50 6.77 8.67
CA TYR A 412 -2.31 6.71 9.51
C TYR A 412 -1.02 6.91 8.69
N HIS A 413 -0.91 6.28 7.51
CA HIS A 413 0.21 6.50 6.59
C HIS A 413 0.35 7.98 6.22
N TYR A 414 -0.75 8.67 5.92
CA TYR A 414 -0.73 10.09 5.59
C TYR A 414 -0.33 10.96 6.77
N ALA A 415 -0.94 10.70 7.92
CA ALA A 415 -0.68 11.43 9.15
C ALA A 415 0.79 11.28 9.59
N HIS A 416 1.38 10.10 9.39
CA HIS A 416 2.75 9.80 9.80
C HIS A 416 3.80 10.34 8.82
N PHE A 417 3.58 10.21 7.51
CA PHE A 417 4.62 10.46 6.51
C PHE A 417 4.57 11.83 5.82
N LEU A 418 3.58 12.70 6.09
CA LEU A 418 3.50 14.01 5.42
C LEU A 418 4.77 14.86 5.62
N GLY A 419 5.23 14.98 6.87
CA GLY A 419 6.46 15.73 7.18
C GLY A 419 7.69 15.11 6.52
N PHE A 420 7.80 13.78 6.58
CA PHE A 420 8.87 13.03 5.92
C PHE A 420 8.90 13.29 4.41
N LEU A 421 7.74 13.25 3.74
CA LEU A 421 7.59 13.48 2.31
C LEU A 421 8.02 14.90 1.91
N LEU A 422 7.57 15.92 2.63
CA LEU A 422 7.82 17.31 2.26
C LEU A 422 9.23 17.79 2.64
N ILE A 423 9.80 17.26 3.73
CA ILE A 423 11.18 17.58 4.12
C ILE A 423 12.17 16.82 3.24
N ASN A 424 12.04 15.50 3.12
CA ASN A 424 13.00 14.71 2.33
C ASN A 424 12.74 14.82 0.82
N GLY A 425 11.53 15.18 0.39
CA GLY A 425 11.24 15.46 -1.01
C GLY A 425 12.05 16.64 -1.57
N GLN A 426 12.44 17.61 -0.73
CA GLN A 426 13.32 18.71 -1.14
C GLN A 426 14.71 18.20 -1.59
N ARG A 427 15.15 17.03 -1.10
CA ARG A 427 16.46 16.44 -1.47
C ARG A 427 16.54 16.10 -2.95
N PHE A 428 15.41 15.89 -3.64
CA PHE A 428 15.43 15.67 -5.08
C PHE A 428 16.00 16.86 -5.87
N ILE A 429 15.96 18.07 -5.32
CA ILE A 429 16.61 19.26 -5.92
C ILE A 429 18.13 19.12 -5.89
N VAL A 430 18.68 18.77 -4.72
CA VAL A 430 20.13 18.52 -4.55
C VAL A 430 20.58 17.34 -5.42
N LEU A 431 19.82 16.24 -5.40
CA LEU A 431 20.12 15.03 -6.18
C LEU A 431 20.03 15.27 -7.69
N ALA A 432 19.26 16.25 -8.16
CA ALA A 432 19.26 16.61 -9.57
C ALA A 432 20.60 17.23 -9.99
N SER A 433 21.26 18.00 -9.11
CA SER A 433 22.55 18.65 -9.39
C SER A 433 23.76 17.72 -9.20
N ASP A 434 23.72 16.86 -8.18
CA ASP A 434 24.76 15.84 -7.93
C ASP A 434 24.16 14.42 -7.87
N PRO A 435 23.78 13.84 -9.02
CA PRO A 435 23.02 12.59 -9.08
C PRO A 435 23.74 11.36 -8.56
N PHE A 436 25.07 11.37 -8.48
CA PHE A 436 25.88 10.25 -7.96
C PHE A 436 26.63 10.60 -6.67
N GLY A 437 26.56 11.85 -6.20
CA GLY A 437 27.36 12.30 -5.06
C GLY A 437 28.86 12.42 -5.39
N TRP A 438 29.20 12.76 -6.64
CA TRP A 438 30.58 12.87 -7.13
C TRP A 438 31.11 14.31 -7.07
N GLY A 439 30.34 15.24 -6.50
CA GLY A 439 30.68 16.66 -6.43
C GLY A 439 30.31 17.43 -7.70
N TRP A 440 29.32 16.96 -8.46
CA TRP A 440 28.77 17.72 -9.58
C TRP A 440 27.86 18.85 -9.10
N ASP A 441 27.68 19.86 -9.95
CA ASP A 441 26.68 20.90 -9.74
C ASP A 441 26.01 21.29 -11.06
N LEU A 442 25.24 20.36 -11.62
CA LEU A 442 24.67 20.50 -12.95
C LEU A 442 23.67 21.66 -13.08
N PHE A 443 23.00 22.02 -11.98
CA PHE A 443 21.95 23.06 -11.97
C PHE A 443 22.21 24.19 -10.96
N GLY A 444 23.38 24.26 -10.32
CA GLY A 444 23.67 25.29 -9.33
C GLY A 444 22.99 25.08 -7.98
N THR A 445 22.52 23.87 -7.68
CA THR A 445 21.72 23.56 -6.47
C THR A 445 22.27 22.42 -5.63
N ALA A 446 23.51 21.99 -5.87
CA ALA A 446 24.17 20.95 -5.06
C ALA A 446 24.27 21.32 -3.57
N ASP A 447 24.42 22.62 -3.25
CA ASP A 447 24.51 23.13 -1.88
C ASP A 447 23.17 23.64 -1.31
N ALA A 448 22.05 23.29 -1.95
CA ALA A 448 20.74 23.75 -1.48
C ALA A 448 20.41 23.23 -0.08
N ILE A 449 20.02 24.15 0.81
CA ILE A 449 19.70 23.85 2.21
C ILE A 449 18.25 23.35 2.30
N ILE A 450 18.05 22.22 2.97
CA ILE A 450 16.71 21.66 3.22
C ILE A 450 15.98 22.49 4.26
N ASN A 451 14.80 23.01 3.90
CA ASN A 451 13.93 23.71 4.83
C ASN A 451 13.12 22.71 5.67
N ILE A 452 13.60 22.40 6.87
CA ILE A 452 12.89 21.55 7.84
C ILE A 452 11.63 22.23 8.42
N GLY A 453 11.55 23.56 8.36
CA GLY A 453 10.42 24.37 8.81
C GLY A 453 9.38 24.64 7.71
N ILE A 454 9.37 23.86 6.62
CA ILE A 454 8.39 23.99 5.52
C ILE A 454 6.94 23.83 6.01
N LEU A 455 6.74 23.04 7.07
CA LEU A 455 5.47 22.91 7.77
C LEU A 455 5.68 23.29 9.24
N SER A 456 4.74 24.03 9.81
CA SER A 456 4.72 24.25 11.25
C SER A 456 4.31 22.97 11.99
N PRO A 457 4.86 22.71 13.19
CA PRO A 457 4.46 21.56 14.01
C PRO A 457 2.95 21.52 14.28
N ILE A 458 2.34 22.70 14.51
CA ILE A 458 0.90 22.81 14.73
C ILE A 458 0.08 22.40 13.51
N PHE A 459 0.53 22.71 12.30
CA PHE A 459 -0.12 22.25 11.07
C PHE A 459 -0.04 20.74 10.92
N ILE A 460 1.14 20.15 11.13
CA ILE A 460 1.33 18.69 11.09
C ILE A 460 0.37 18.03 12.08
N TRP A 461 0.30 18.55 13.30
CA TRP A 461 -0.62 18.06 14.33
C TRP A 461 -2.09 18.09 13.86
N TYR A 462 -2.61 19.23 13.42
CA TYR A 462 -4.00 19.33 12.91
C TYR A 462 -4.26 18.42 11.71
N PHE A 463 -3.30 18.33 10.79
CA PHE A 463 -3.39 17.47 9.62
C PHE A 463 -3.48 16.00 10.03
N SER A 464 -2.57 15.54 10.90
CA SER A 464 -2.51 14.16 11.37
C SER A 464 -3.83 13.76 12.05
N ILE A 465 -4.36 14.62 12.92
CA ILE A 465 -5.63 14.38 13.63
C ILE A 465 -6.79 14.29 12.66
N SER A 466 -6.95 15.32 11.82
CA SER A 466 -8.07 15.42 10.89
C SER A 466 -8.06 14.22 9.95
N THR A 467 -6.88 13.84 9.46
CA THR A 467 -6.71 12.70 8.56
C THR A 467 -7.05 11.38 9.25
N ILE A 468 -6.54 11.13 10.47
CA ILE A 468 -6.86 9.91 11.24
C ILE A 468 -8.36 9.82 11.50
N VAL A 469 -8.99 10.90 11.98
CA VAL A 469 -10.44 10.90 12.27
C VAL A 469 -11.25 10.66 10.99
N VAL A 470 -10.96 11.37 9.90
CA VAL A 470 -11.65 11.20 8.61
C VAL A 470 -11.49 9.77 8.07
N GLY A 471 -10.29 9.20 8.15
CA GLY A 471 -10.04 7.81 7.76
C GLY A 471 -10.87 6.80 8.56
N HIS A 472 -10.98 6.99 9.87
CA HIS A 472 -11.81 6.13 10.72
C HIS A 472 -13.31 6.31 10.45
N ILE A 473 -13.78 7.54 10.21
CA ILE A 473 -15.17 7.80 9.79
C ILE A 473 -15.48 7.07 8.47
N ALA A 474 -14.55 7.12 7.51
CA ALA A 474 -14.69 6.38 6.25
C ALA A 474 -14.72 4.85 6.48
N GLY A 475 -13.84 4.32 7.34
CA GLY A 475 -13.84 2.89 7.71
C GLY A 475 -15.15 2.46 8.37
N VAL A 476 -15.66 3.26 9.30
CA VAL A 476 -16.97 3.08 9.95
C VAL A 476 -18.11 3.09 8.94
N TYR A 477 -18.11 4.05 8.01
CA TYR A 477 -19.11 4.13 6.95
C TYR A 477 -19.11 2.86 6.08
N LEU A 478 -17.95 2.41 5.63
CA LEU A 478 -17.82 1.19 4.82
C LEU A 478 -18.29 -0.06 5.59
N ALA A 479 -17.91 -0.17 6.87
CA ALA A 479 -18.36 -1.26 7.73
C ALA A 479 -19.89 -1.22 7.94
N HIS A 480 -20.47 -0.05 8.14
CA HIS A 480 -21.92 0.11 8.28
C HIS A 480 -22.66 -0.33 7.00
N VAL A 481 -22.22 0.17 5.83
CA VAL A 481 -22.80 -0.21 4.53
C VAL A 481 -22.72 -1.72 4.33
N GLN A 482 -21.58 -2.34 4.66
CA GLN A 482 -21.42 -3.78 4.51
C GLN A 482 -22.28 -4.58 5.49
N ALA A 483 -22.44 -4.12 6.74
CA ALA A 483 -23.29 -4.77 7.72
C ALA A 483 -24.78 -4.74 7.29
N VAL A 484 -25.26 -3.62 6.75
CA VAL A 484 -26.64 -3.52 6.23
C VAL A 484 -26.86 -4.43 5.02
N ARG A 485 -25.83 -4.68 4.19
CA ARG A 485 -25.92 -5.65 3.09
C ARG A 485 -26.01 -7.10 3.56
N LEU A 486 -25.24 -7.44 4.59
CA LEU A 486 -25.11 -8.81 5.06
C LEU A 486 -26.23 -9.24 6.01
N TYR A 487 -26.83 -8.29 6.75
CA TYR A 487 -27.87 -8.55 7.73
C TYR A 487 -29.17 -7.84 7.32
N PRO A 488 -30.14 -8.57 6.71
CA PRO A 488 -31.42 -8.00 6.30
C PRO A 488 -32.27 -7.49 7.47
N ASP A 489 -32.14 -8.14 8.64
CA ASP A 489 -32.80 -7.68 9.85
C ASP A 489 -32.06 -6.49 10.46
N ARG A 490 -32.80 -5.41 10.69
CA ARG A 490 -32.25 -4.15 11.22
C ARG A 490 -31.64 -4.32 12.60
N ARG A 491 -32.23 -5.17 13.46
CA ARG A 491 -31.71 -5.39 14.80
C ARG A 491 -30.39 -6.14 14.74
N ALA A 492 -30.31 -7.22 13.96
CA ALA A 492 -29.06 -7.95 13.71
C ALA A 492 -27.97 -7.06 13.08
N ALA A 493 -28.33 -6.21 12.12
CA ALA A 493 -27.40 -5.26 11.52
C ALA A 493 -26.83 -4.27 12.55
N LEU A 494 -27.66 -3.73 13.45
CA LEU A 494 -27.19 -2.79 14.49
C LEU A 494 -26.38 -3.49 15.59
N THR A 495 -26.77 -4.69 16.04
CA THR A 495 -26.02 -5.40 17.09
C THR A 495 -24.70 -5.94 16.58
N SER A 496 -24.62 -6.37 15.32
CA SER A 496 -23.36 -6.77 14.68
C SER A 496 -22.38 -5.61 14.55
N GLN A 497 -22.84 -4.35 14.54
CA GLN A 497 -21.95 -3.20 14.42
C GLN A 497 -21.27 -2.82 15.73
N VAL A 498 -21.80 -3.22 16.89
CA VAL A 498 -21.23 -2.84 18.20
C VAL A 498 -19.78 -3.32 18.36
N PRO A 499 -19.42 -4.60 18.10
CA PRO A 499 -18.02 -5.03 18.18
C PRO A 499 -17.11 -4.29 17.20
N MET A 500 -17.59 -4.05 15.98
CA MET A 500 -16.82 -3.32 14.98
C MET A 500 -16.57 -1.88 15.39
N LEU A 501 -17.58 -1.20 15.96
CA LEU A 501 -17.43 0.14 16.51
C LEU A 501 -16.38 0.18 17.63
N VAL A 502 -16.44 -0.78 18.55
CA VAL A 502 -15.45 -0.89 19.64
C VAL A 502 -14.05 -1.07 19.06
N LEU A 503 -13.87 -1.97 18.08
CA LEU A 503 -12.59 -2.17 17.41
C LEU A 503 -12.08 -0.88 16.75
N MET A 504 -12.94 -0.17 16.03
CA MET A 504 -12.62 1.09 15.35
C MET A 504 -12.18 2.18 16.33
N VAL A 505 -12.91 2.34 17.45
CA VAL A 505 -12.57 3.30 18.51
C VAL A 505 -11.23 2.92 19.15
N CYS A 506 -11.00 1.65 19.45
CA CYS A 506 -9.71 1.18 19.97
C CYS A 506 -8.56 1.47 19.01
N TYR A 507 -8.73 1.22 17.71
CA TYR A 507 -7.74 1.56 16.69
C TYR A 507 -7.50 3.06 16.61
N THR A 508 -8.54 3.89 16.70
CA THR A 508 -8.39 5.35 16.74
C THR A 508 -7.56 5.78 17.95
N CYS A 509 -7.88 5.26 19.13
CA CYS A 509 -7.14 5.57 20.35
C CYS A 509 -5.66 5.20 20.24
N VAL A 510 -5.38 3.99 19.74
CA VAL A 510 -4.00 3.51 19.54
C VAL A 510 -3.28 4.35 18.49
N SER A 511 -3.89 4.64 17.35
CA SER A 511 -3.27 5.48 16.30
C SER A 511 -2.95 6.89 16.80
N LEU A 512 -3.89 7.54 17.50
CA LEU A 512 -3.68 8.87 18.07
C LEU A 512 -2.63 8.86 19.18
N TRP A 513 -2.60 7.80 19.99
CA TRP A 513 -1.57 7.61 21.00
C TRP A 513 -0.19 7.48 20.33
N ILE A 514 0.00 6.53 19.40
CA ILE A 514 1.29 6.30 18.73
C ILE A 514 1.81 7.58 18.08
N ILE A 515 0.98 8.29 17.30
CA ILE A 515 1.45 9.47 16.56
C ILE A 515 1.82 10.65 17.46
N SER A 516 1.29 10.68 18.69
CA SER A 516 1.54 11.77 19.63
C SER A 516 2.74 11.52 20.55
N ARG A 517 3.18 10.26 20.73
CA ARG A 517 4.28 9.93 21.65
C ARG A 517 5.64 10.45 21.19
N PRO A 518 6.08 10.32 19.92
CA PRO A 518 7.37 10.86 19.48
C PRO A 518 7.43 12.39 19.56
N ILE A 519 6.26 13.04 19.53
CA ILE A 519 6.11 14.49 19.57
C ILE A 519 6.11 15.01 21.01
N ALA A 520 5.57 14.23 21.95
CA ALA A 520 5.39 14.62 23.34
C ALA A 520 6.34 13.85 24.28
N GLU A 521 7.49 14.46 24.59
CA GLU A 521 8.20 14.47 25.91
C GLU A 521 9.62 15.08 25.81
#